data_AF-A0AAE5CPX1-F1
#
_entry.id   AF-A0AAE5CPX1-F1
#
_cell.length_a   1.000
_cell.length_b   1.000
_cell.length_c   1.000
_cell.angle_alpha   90.00
_cell.angle_beta   90.00
_cell.angle_gamma   90.00
#
_symmetry.space_group_name_H-M   'P 1'
#
loop_
_entity.id
_entity.type
_entity.pdbx_description
1 polymer ?
#
loop_
_entity_poly.entity_id
_entity_poly.type
_entity_poly.pdbx_seq_one_letter_code
_entity_poly.pdbx_strand_id
1 'polypeptide(L)'
;MLSRTALRVLKFLFGETKAEVRAGICILVCLPAVISSAYPGSRLPAIAFCLSLASTAFLALKRRLIFIGLIIVVQVVSIGLNGARVLLREAGELPEVALPEVAISVVPGGDVFSTKISPGQVITATVCFYKNGAAVVAAHKCGLSPGVLDVYTLLNDERVEGEVILMEDTPWGFAVRPLEPPAERQELPLGNARDVSIGETATCLTPRTEPFDVEIAGWTMREGRPYLVVSSPRKITNGMSGVPVVQNGRIIGFLAATWPLSARSPYIGYVSPAAAVYNELRDHLQAPP
;
A
#
# COMPACT_ATOMS: atom_id res chain seq x y z
N MET A 1 -11.71 -0.62 46.45
CA MET A 1 -11.89 0.81 46.80
C MET A 1 -10.98 1.65 45.91
N LEU A 2 -11.51 2.59 45.12
CA LEU A 2 -10.69 3.54 44.36
C LEU A 2 -10.12 4.60 45.31
N SER A 3 -8.85 4.98 45.16
CA SER A 3 -8.24 6.03 45.98
C SER A 3 -8.95 7.38 45.75
N ARG A 4 -8.97 8.27 46.76
CA ARG A 4 -9.57 9.62 46.64
C ARG A 4 -8.99 10.41 45.46
N THR A 5 -7.72 10.19 45.15
CA THR A 5 -7.01 10.80 44.01
C THR A 5 -7.54 10.27 42.68
N ALA A 6 -7.73 8.95 42.55
CA ALA A 6 -8.30 8.34 41.35
C ALA A 6 -9.74 8.81 41.10
N LEU A 7 -10.54 8.99 42.15
CA LEU A 7 -11.91 9.49 42.04
C LEU A 7 -11.97 10.96 41.57
N ARG A 8 -11.02 11.81 42.00
CA ARG A 8 -10.95 13.20 41.51
C ARG A 8 -10.56 13.27 40.05
N VAL A 9 -9.59 12.46 39.61
CA VAL A 9 -9.20 12.36 38.20
C VAL A 9 -10.36 11.84 37.35
N LEU A 10 -11.07 10.81 37.81
CA LEU A 10 -12.28 10.31 37.14
C LEU A 10 -13.37 11.37 37.04
N LYS A 11 -13.65 12.13 38.11
CA LYS A 11 -14.66 13.21 38.05
C LYS A 11 -14.25 14.36 37.13
N PHE A 12 -12.96 14.66 37.07
CA PHE A 12 -12.42 15.67 36.16
C PHE A 12 -12.57 15.24 34.70
N LEU A 13 -12.29 13.97 34.39
CA LEU A 13 -12.34 13.42 33.04
C LEU A 13 -13.77 13.09 32.57
N PHE A 14 -14.59 12.48 33.44
CA PHE A 14 -15.88 11.89 33.09
C PHE A 14 -17.08 12.65 33.65
N GLY A 15 -16.89 13.75 34.38
CA GLY A 15 -17.99 14.55 34.92
C GLY A 15 -18.35 14.26 36.37
N GLU A 16 -19.29 15.05 36.88
CA GLU A 16 -19.54 15.15 38.32
C GLU A 16 -20.55 14.11 38.81
N THR A 17 -21.41 13.64 37.91
CA THR A 17 -22.45 12.68 38.23
C THR A 17 -21.92 11.24 38.19
N LYS A 18 -22.49 10.37 39.04
CA LYS A 18 -22.16 8.94 39.04
C LYS A 18 -22.47 8.26 37.69
N ALA A 19 -23.45 8.78 36.94
CA ALA A 19 -23.86 8.25 35.65
C ALA A 19 -22.81 8.54 34.57
N GLU A 20 -22.31 9.78 34.48
CA GLU A 20 -21.28 10.14 33.50
C GLU A 20 -19.96 9.38 33.78
N VAL A 21 -19.58 9.23 35.05
CA VAL A 21 -18.40 8.42 35.44
C VAL A 21 -18.55 6.95 35.04
N ARG A 22 -19.73 6.35 35.23
CA ARG A 22 -20.00 4.97 34.80
C ARG A 22 -19.94 4.82 33.29
N ALA A 23 -20.59 5.72 32.55
CA ALA A 23 -20.57 5.72 31.09
C ALA A 23 -19.14 5.88 30.54
N GLY A 24 -18.37 6.79 31.14
CA GLY A 24 -16.96 7.00 30.84
C GLY A 24 -16.08 5.78 31.04
N ILE A 25 -16.25 5.08 32.17
CA ILE A 25 -15.56 3.82 32.45
C ILE A 25 -16.00 2.74 31.46
N CYS A 26 -17.30 2.61 31.17
CA CYS A 26 -17.81 1.67 30.17
C CYS A 26 -17.19 1.94 28.79
N ILE A 27 -17.13 3.19 28.33
CA ILE A 27 -16.48 3.55 27.06
C ILE A 27 -14.99 3.17 27.09
N LEU A 28 -14.28 3.47 28.18
CA LEU A 28 -12.87 3.14 28.35
C LEU A 28 -12.57 1.64 28.40
N VAL A 29 -13.51 0.82 28.86
CA VAL A 29 -13.38 -0.65 28.91
C VAL A 29 -13.81 -1.28 27.58
N CYS A 30 -14.86 -0.74 26.94
CA CYS A 30 -15.34 -1.20 25.65
C CYS A 30 -14.37 -0.86 24.52
N LEU A 31 -13.71 0.30 24.55
CA LEU A 31 -12.73 0.71 23.54
C LEU A 31 -11.64 -0.37 23.33
N PRO A 32 -10.87 -0.79 24.35
CA PRO A 32 -9.87 -1.86 24.23
C PRO A 32 -10.41 -3.17 23.69
N ALA A 33 -11.63 -3.58 24.06
CA ALA A 33 -12.25 -4.82 23.60
C ALA A 33 -12.61 -4.75 22.09
N VAL A 34 -13.09 -3.59 21.62
CA VAL A 34 -13.37 -3.32 20.19
C VAL A 34 -12.08 -3.18 19.37
N ILE A 35 -10.99 -2.74 20.01
CA ILE A 35 -9.67 -2.52 19.40
C ILE A 35 -8.83 -3.80 19.37
N SER A 36 -9.10 -4.74 20.26
CA SER A 36 -8.37 -6.00 20.33
C SER A 36 -8.44 -6.70 18.98
N SER A 37 -7.29 -7.19 18.51
CA SER A 37 -7.09 -7.85 17.21
C SER A 37 -7.89 -9.16 17.03
N ALA A 38 -8.72 -9.52 18.00
CA ALA A 38 -9.56 -10.69 18.01
C ALA A 38 -11.00 -10.43 17.55
N TYR A 39 -11.44 -9.18 17.32
CA TYR A 39 -12.82 -8.92 16.87
C TYR A 39 -13.01 -9.34 15.40
N PRO A 40 -13.80 -10.41 15.11
CA PRO A 40 -14.04 -10.88 13.77
C PRO A 40 -15.29 -10.18 13.23
N GLY A 41 -15.11 -9.07 12.52
CA GLY A 41 -16.21 -8.36 11.88
C GLY A 41 -15.99 -6.86 11.70
N SER A 42 -16.92 -6.22 11.00
CA SER A 42 -16.93 -4.77 10.82
C SER A 42 -16.94 -4.06 12.17
N ARG A 43 -15.99 -3.14 12.37
CA ARG A 43 -15.86 -2.36 13.61
C ARG A 43 -16.86 -1.19 13.68
N LEU A 44 -17.51 -0.87 12.57
CA LEU A 44 -18.45 0.24 12.43
C LEU A 44 -19.61 0.22 13.45
N PRO A 45 -20.29 -0.92 13.72
CA PRO A 45 -21.39 -0.95 14.69
C PRO A 45 -20.93 -0.65 16.12
N ALA A 46 -19.76 -1.18 16.52
CA ALA A 46 -19.20 -0.94 17.84
C ALA A 46 -18.73 0.52 18.01
N ILE A 47 -18.17 1.12 16.96
CA ILE A 47 -17.81 2.54 16.93
C ILE A 47 -19.07 3.41 17.03
N ALA A 48 -20.10 3.11 16.24
CA ALA A 48 -21.38 3.82 16.27
C ALA A 48 -22.03 3.73 17.66
N PHE A 49 -21.96 2.58 18.32
CA PHE A 49 -22.41 2.41 19.69
C PHE A 49 -21.63 3.28 20.68
N CYS A 50 -20.30 3.29 20.63
CA CYS A 50 -19.46 4.15 21.47
C CYS A 50 -19.73 5.64 21.26
N LEU A 51 -19.91 6.07 20.00
CA LEU A 51 -20.24 7.46 19.66
C LEU A 51 -21.64 7.86 20.12
N SER A 52 -22.62 6.96 20.00
CA SER A 52 -23.98 7.13 20.52
C SER A 52 -23.94 7.28 22.04
N LEU A 53 -23.25 6.38 22.74
CA LEU A 53 -23.11 6.40 24.20
C LEU A 53 -22.40 7.67 24.70
N ALA A 54 -21.34 8.12 24.02
CA ALA A 54 -20.67 9.38 24.31
C ALA A 54 -21.58 10.59 24.05
N SER A 55 -22.43 10.53 23.04
CA SER A 55 -23.37 11.60 22.70
C SER A 55 -24.53 11.72 23.68
N THR A 56 -24.96 10.61 24.28
CA THR A 56 -26.06 10.59 25.27
C THR A 56 -25.57 10.78 26.70
N ALA A 57 -24.35 10.36 27.02
CA ALA A 57 -23.84 10.40 28.40
C ALA A 57 -23.30 11.76 28.81
N PHE A 58 -22.83 12.60 27.88
CA PHE A 58 -22.19 13.88 28.19
C PHE A 58 -23.03 15.06 27.68
N LEU A 59 -23.70 15.76 28.59
CA LEU A 59 -24.50 16.95 28.28
C LEU A 59 -23.63 18.17 27.94
N ALA A 60 -22.45 18.28 28.54
CA ALA A 60 -21.53 19.38 28.27
C ALA A 60 -20.79 19.17 26.94
N LEU A 61 -20.98 20.08 25.98
CA LEU A 61 -20.38 20.03 24.64
C LEU A 61 -18.85 19.83 24.68
N LYS A 62 -18.15 20.54 25.55
CA LYS A 62 -16.69 20.41 25.72
C LYS A 62 -16.27 18.98 26.07
N ARG A 63 -17.00 18.31 26.97
CA ARG A 63 -16.71 16.93 27.39
C ARG A 63 -17.05 15.94 26.28
N ARG A 64 -18.20 16.13 25.61
CA ARG A 64 -18.61 15.33 24.46
C ARG A 64 -17.54 15.34 23.35
N LEU A 65 -17.01 16.52 23.01
CA LEU A 65 -15.94 16.65 22.02
C LEU A 65 -14.63 15.97 22.44
N ILE A 66 -14.23 16.06 23.71
CA ILE A 66 -13.05 15.35 24.23
C ILE A 66 -13.21 13.83 24.05
N PHE A 67 -14.39 13.29 24.35
CA PHE A 67 -14.64 11.84 24.20
C PHE A 67 -14.68 11.39 22.76
N ILE A 68 -15.33 12.15 21.89
CA ILE A 68 -15.31 11.87 20.44
C ILE A 68 -13.87 11.91 19.92
N GLY A 69 -13.08 12.92 20.32
CA GLY A 69 -11.66 13.02 19.99
C GLY A 69 -10.86 11.82 20.48
N LEU A 70 -11.06 11.38 21.73
CA LEU A 70 -10.41 10.19 22.28
C LEU A 70 -10.77 8.93 21.49
N ILE A 71 -12.05 8.73 21.15
CA ILE A 71 -12.51 7.60 20.34
C ILE A 71 -11.81 7.63 18.98
N ILE A 72 -11.76 8.78 18.30
CA ILE A 72 -11.10 8.93 17.00
C ILE A 72 -9.60 8.60 17.11
N VAL A 73 -8.88 9.19 18.06
CA VAL A 73 -7.44 8.93 18.27
C VAL A 73 -7.19 7.46 18.49
N VAL A 74 -7.99 6.84 19.36
CA VAL A 74 -7.86 5.43 19.69
C VAL A 74 -8.17 4.53 18.48
N GLN A 75 -9.13 4.91 17.62
CA GLN A 75 -9.38 4.20 16.36
C GLN A 75 -8.21 4.33 15.39
N VAL A 76 -7.68 5.54 15.17
CA VAL A 76 -6.53 5.76 14.30
C VAL A 76 -5.32 4.95 14.77
N VAL A 77 -5.05 4.96 16.08
CA VAL A 77 -3.97 4.17 16.69
C VAL A 77 -4.23 2.67 16.53
N SER A 78 -5.46 2.20 16.75
CA SER A 78 -5.84 0.80 16.55
C SER A 78 -5.68 0.33 15.11
N ILE A 79 -6.10 1.15 14.15
CA ILE A 79 -5.96 0.86 12.71
C ILE A 79 -4.48 0.84 12.34
N GLY A 80 -3.65 1.71 12.90
CA GLY A 80 -2.20 1.65 12.68
C GLY A 80 -1.53 0.43 13.29
N LEU A 81 -1.93 0.03 14.50
CA LEU A 81 -1.33 -1.12 15.17
C LEU A 81 -1.82 -2.47 14.65
N ASN A 82 -3.11 -2.56 14.27
CA ASN A 82 -3.77 -3.82 13.94
C ASN A 82 -4.30 -3.91 12.51
N GLY A 83 -4.36 -2.80 11.76
CA GLY A 83 -4.93 -2.76 10.40
C GLY A 83 -4.21 -3.72 9.45
N ALA A 84 -2.88 -3.81 9.56
CA ALA A 84 -2.08 -4.77 8.81
C ALA A 84 -2.57 -6.23 8.99
N ARG A 85 -2.85 -6.64 10.23
CA ARG A 85 -3.32 -8.00 10.54
C ARG A 85 -4.75 -8.25 10.09
N VAL A 86 -5.59 -7.23 10.09
CA VAL A 86 -6.96 -7.33 9.57
C VAL A 86 -6.91 -7.55 8.07
N LEU A 87 -6.12 -6.75 7.35
CA LEU A 87 -5.94 -6.87 5.90
C LEU A 87 -5.38 -8.22 5.50
N LEU A 88 -4.43 -8.76 6.26
CA LEU A 88 -3.90 -10.11 6.02
C LEU A 88 -4.96 -11.20 6.17
N ARG A 89 -5.96 -11.01 7.05
CA ARG A 89 -7.07 -11.96 7.21
C ARG A 89 -8.16 -11.79 6.17
N GLU A 90 -8.29 -10.59 5.60
CA GLU A 90 -9.24 -10.27 4.53
C GLU A 90 -8.68 -10.61 3.14
N ALA A 91 -7.36 -10.74 3.00
CA ALA A 91 -6.73 -11.26 1.81
C ALA A 91 -7.18 -12.72 1.60
N GLY A 92 -7.71 -13.00 0.40
CA GLY A 92 -8.35 -14.27 0.12
C GLY A 92 -8.02 -14.80 -1.27
N GLU A 93 -8.93 -15.58 -1.82
CA GLU A 93 -8.84 -16.10 -3.18
C GLU A 93 -8.92 -14.99 -4.23
N LEU A 94 -8.48 -15.30 -5.45
CA LEU A 94 -8.57 -14.37 -6.57
C LEU A 94 -10.05 -13.94 -6.75
N PRO A 95 -10.36 -12.64 -6.73
CA PRO A 95 -11.71 -12.15 -6.96
C PRO A 95 -12.18 -12.54 -8.37
N GLU A 96 -13.51 -12.65 -8.57
CA GLU A 96 -14.15 -12.94 -9.86
C GLU A 96 -14.02 -11.76 -10.85
N VAL A 97 -12.79 -11.41 -11.20
CA VAL A 97 -12.42 -10.39 -12.18
C VAL A 97 -11.44 -11.03 -13.15
N ALA A 98 -11.74 -10.89 -14.45
CA ALA A 98 -10.84 -11.39 -15.49
C ALA A 98 -9.53 -10.60 -15.46
N LEU A 99 -8.45 -11.24 -15.04
CA LEU A 99 -7.10 -10.77 -15.27
C LEU A 99 -6.64 -11.22 -16.66
N PRO A 100 -5.93 -10.37 -17.42
CA PRO A 100 -5.39 -10.77 -18.71
C PRO A 100 -4.39 -11.91 -18.53
N GLU A 101 -4.36 -12.84 -19.48
CA GLU A 101 -3.27 -13.82 -19.58
C GLU A 101 -2.24 -13.34 -20.61
N VAL A 102 -0.97 -13.38 -20.23
CA VAL A 102 0.16 -12.99 -21.09
C VAL A 102 1.22 -14.09 -21.11
N ALA A 103 1.84 -14.26 -22.27
CA ALA A 103 2.94 -15.20 -22.48
C ALA A 103 4.15 -14.44 -23.04
N ILE A 104 4.69 -13.52 -22.23
CA ILE A 104 5.83 -12.66 -22.60
C ILE A 104 6.91 -12.73 -21.52
N SER A 105 8.16 -12.50 -21.95
CA SER A 105 9.30 -12.27 -21.06
C SER A 105 9.77 -10.83 -21.17
N VAL A 106 10.20 -10.26 -20.06
CA VAL A 106 10.67 -8.88 -19.94
C VAL A 106 11.94 -8.84 -19.10
N VAL A 107 12.77 -7.82 -19.26
CA VAL A 107 13.92 -7.64 -18.36
C VAL A 107 13.42 -7.01 -17.06
N PRO A 108 13.60 -7.64 -15.88
CA PRO A 108 13.15 -7.07 -14.62
C PRO A 108 13.84 -5.74 -14.36
N GLY A 109 13.05 -4.78 -13.89
CA GLY A 109 13.54 -3.48 -13.45
C GLY A 109 14.13 -3.55 -12.06
N GLY A 110 13.58 -2.74 -11.17
CA GLY A 110 14.07 -2.48 -9.83
C GLY A 110 14.92 -1.21 -9.73
N ASP A 111 15.26 -0.58 -10.86
CA ASP A 111 16.02 0.68 -10.88
C ASP A 111 15.20 1.85 -10.36
N VAL A 112 15.85 2.77 -9.66
CA VAL A 112 15.19 3.98 -9.17
C VAL A 112 15.13 5.00 -10.29
N PHE A 113 13.93 5.29 -10.77
CA PHE A 113 13.65 6.34 -11.74
C PHE A 113 13.21 7.60 -11.02
N SER A 114 13.86 8.73 -11.30
CA SER A 114 13.45 10.04 -10.78
C SER A 114 13.40 11.07 -11.88
N THR A 115 12.33 11.86 -11.93
CA THR A 115 12.23 12.97 -12.89
C THR A 115 11.51 14.15 -12.27
N LYS A 116 11.80 15.34 -12.77
CA LYS A 116 11.13 16.57 -12.35
C LYS A 116 9.89 16.77 -13.22
N ILE A 117 8.75 16.96 -12.57
CA ILE A 117 7.44 17.10 -13.25
C ILE A 117 6.90 18.52 -13.20
N SER A 118 7.35 19.32 -12.22
CA SER A 118 7.05 20.75 -12.13
C SER A 118 8.12 21.47 -11.28
N PRO A 119 8.15 22.81 -11.25
CA PRO A 119 9.07 23.55 -10.38
C PRO A 119 8.87 23.15 -8.90
N GLY A 120 9.87 22.48 -8.32
CA GLY A 120 9.85 22.02 -6.93
C GLY A 120 9.21 20.65 -6.70
N GLN A 121 8.74 19.96 -7.74
CA GLN A 121 8.15 18.63 -7.63
C GLN A 121 8.97 17.61 -8.42
N VAL A 122 9.50 16.62 -7.70
CA VAL A 122 10.20 15.46 -8.25
C VAL A 122 9.37 14.23 -7.94
N ILE A 123 9.17 13.38 -8.96
CA ILE A 123 8.65 12.04 -8.75
C ILE A 123 9.82 11.07 -8.66
N THR A 124 9.78 10.17 -7.69
CA THR A 124 10.72 9.06 -7.54
C THR A 124 9.92 7.77 -7.43
N ALA A 125 10.18 6.86 -8.36
CA ALA A 125 9.56 5.55 -8.44
C ALA A 125 10.61 4.51 -8.85
N THR A 126 10.19 3.25 -8.95
CA THR A 126 11.01 2.15 -9.39
C THR A 126 10.55 1.68 -10.77
N VAL A 127 11.48 1.28 -11.63
CA VAL A 127 11.19 0.64 -12.91
C VAL A 127 10.60 -0.75 -12.65
N CYS A 128 9.42 -1.04 -13.18
CA CYS A 128 8.81 -2.37 -13.20
C CYS A 128 9.62 -3.32 -14.07
N PHE A 129 9.74 -3.00 -15.35
CA PHE A 129 10.48 -3.81 -16.31
C PHE A 129 10.84 -3.00 -17.53
N TYR A 130 11.75 -3.55 -18.33
CA TYR A 130 12.13 -3.05 -19.63
C TYR A 130 11.62 -3.97 -20.73
N LYS A 131 11.18 -3.37 -21.85
CA LYS A 131 10.89 -4.08 -23.09
C LYS A 131 11.06 -3.17 -24.30
N ASN A 132 11.81 -3.62 -25.31
CA ASN A 132 11.96 -2.96 -26.60
C ASN A 132 12.27 -1.46 -26.48
N GLY A 133 13.36 -1.11 -25.80
CA GLY A 133 13.80 0.28 -25.58
C GLY A 133 12.87 1.14 -24.73
N ALA A 134 11.85 0.55 -24.10
CA ALA A 134 10.95 1.21 -23.16
C ALA A 134 11.14 0.66 -21.75
N ALA A 135 10.88 1.52 -20.77
CA ALA A 135 10.71 1.13 -19.38
C ALA A 135 9.28 1.43 -18.92
N VAL A 136 8.67 0.46 -18.23
CA VAL A 136 7.46 0.70 -17.44
C VAL A 136 7.90 1.04 -16.02
N VAL A 137 7.41 2.15 -15.50
CA VAL A 137 7.84 2.75 -14.24
C VAL A 137 6.63 2.98 -13.35
N ALA A 138 6.82 2.74 -12.05
CA ALA A 138 5.77 2.65 -11.07
C ALA A 138 4.75 1.54 -11.41
N ALA A 139 4.00 1.12 -10.40
CA ALA A 139 2.91 0.14 -10.56
C ALA A 139 1.54 0.77 -10.23
N HIS A 140 1.41 2.07 -10.44
CA HIS A 140 0.22 2.88 -10.18
C HIS A 140 0.23 4.18 -10.99
N LYS A 141 -0.92 4.83 -11.11
CA LYS A 141 -1.06 6.14 -11.76
C LYS A 141 -0.34 7.26 -11.02
N CYS A 142 0.46 8.04 -11.72
CA CYS A 142 1.24 9.13 -11.15
C CYS A 142 0.68 10.54 -11.46
N GLY A 143 -0.36 10.63 -12.29
CA GLY A 143 -0.99 11.89 -12.68
C GLY A 143 -0.14 12.69 -13.67
N LEU A 144 0.62 12.00 -14.53
CA LEU A 144 1.55 12.60 -15.47
C LEU A 144 0.91 12.77 -16.85
N SER A 145 1.33 13.81 -17.56
CA SER A 145 0.93 14.04 -18.96
C SER A 145 1.99 13.49 -19.91
N PRO A 146 1.61 12.82 -21.01
CA PRO A 146 2.54 12.43 -22.07
C PRO A 146 3.34 13.61 -22.62
N GLY A 147 4.60 13.36 -22.95
CA GLY A 147 5.52 14.37 -23.48
C GLY A 147 6.96 14.18 -23.03
N VAL A 148 7.81 15.13 -23.41
CA VAL A 148 9.23 15.14 -23.05
C VAL A 148 9.37 15.43 -21.55
N LEU A 149 10.08 14.54 -20.86
CA LEU A 149 10.43 14.69 -19.45
C LEU A 149 11.62 15.64 -19.27
N ASP A 150 11.80 16.10 -18.04
CA ASP A 150 12.87 17.04 -17.71
C ASP A 150 14.26 16.46 -18.02
N VAL A 151 15.17 17.33 -18.48
CA VAL A 151 16.56 17.01 -18.84
C VAL A 151 17.40 16.46 -17.68
N TYR A 152 16.93 16.59 -16.45
CA TYR A 152 17.52 16.03 -15.23
C TYR A 152 16.86 14.71 -14.80
N THR A 153 16.28 13.95 -15.73
CA THR A 153 15.81 12.58 -15.45
C THR A 153 16.98 11.69 -15.05
N LEU A 154 16.81 10.98 -13.93
CA LEU A 154 17.81 10.12 -13.32
C LEU A 154 17.33 8.67 -13.31
N LEU A 155 18.25 7.75 -13.58
CA LEU A 155 18.12 6.32 -13.37
C LEU A 155 19.24 5.89 -12.42
N ASN A 156 18.89 5.34 -11.24
CA ASN A 156 19.84 5.00 -10.18
C ASN A 156 20.81 6.15 -9.82
N ASP A 157 20.29 7.37 -9.70
CA ASP A 157 21.03 8.63 -9.47
C ASP A 157 21.99 9.05 -10.60
N GLU A 158 22.03 8.30 -11.70
CA GLU A 158 22.78 8.67 -12.90
C GLU A 158 21.87 9.37 -13.89
N ARG A 159 22.38 10.41 -14.54
CA ARG A 159 21.60 11.16 -15.52
C ARG A 159 21.40 10.30 -16.77
N VAL A 160 20.15 10.18 -17.21
CA VAL A 160 19.85 9.54 -18.49
C VAL A 160 20.31 10.45 -19.62
N GLU A 161 21.06 9.90 -20.57
CA GLU A 161 21.50 10.64 -21.75
C GLU A 161 20.35 10.82 -22.75
N GLY A 162 20.22 12.02 -23.31
CA GLY A 162 19.20 12.33 -24.32
C GLY A 162 17.84 12.76 -23.75
N GLU A 163 16.87 12.89 -24.65
CA GLU A 163 15.49 13.23 -24.31
C GLU A 163 14.71 11.97 -23.96
N VAL A 164 14.15 11.93 -22.75
CA VAL A 164 13.24 10.87 -22.31
C VAL A 164 11.81 11.36 -22.48
N ILE A 165 10.97 10.55 -23.13
CA ILE A 165 9.58 10.82 -23.45
C ILE A 165 8.70 9.90 -22.61
N LEU A 166 7.77 10.50 -21.86
CA LEU A 166 6.66 9.78 -21.25
C LEU A 166 5.60 9.53 -22.32
N MET A 167 5.30 8.26 -22.58
CA MET A 167 4.35 7.84 -23.61
C MET A 167 2.92 7.85 -23.08
N GLU A 168 2.71 7.26 -21.90
CA GLU A 168 1.40 7.13 -21.28
C GLU A 168 1.52 6.96 -19.76
N ASP A 169 0.53 7.47 -19.00
CA ASP A 169 0.35 7.23 -17.57
C ASP A 169 -1.00 6.56 -17.30
N THR A 170 -0.95 5.27 -17.00
CA THR A 170 -2.12 4.41 -16.83
C THR A 170 -2.43 4.18 -15.35
N PRO A 171 -3.59 3.59 -15.03
CA PRO A 171 -3.88 3.13 -13.67
C PRO A 171 -2.83 2.17 -13.07
N TRP A 172 -2.01 1.53 -13.91
CA TRP A 172 -1.06 0.48 -13.56
C TRP A 172 0.43 0.90 -13.62
N GLY A 173 0.71 2.16 -13.95
CA GLY A 173 2.08 2.67 -14.13
C GLY A 173 2.19 3.52 -15.39
N PHE A 174 3.37 4.07 -15.63
CA PHE A 174 3.65 4.88 -16.82
C PHE A 174 4.81 4.33 -17.62
N ALA A 175 4.81 4.55 -18.93
CA ALA A 175 5.85 4.07 -19.84
C ALA A 175 6.71 5.22 -20.36
N VAL A 176 8.03 5.01 -20.41
CA VAL A 176 9.01 5.99 -20.89
C VAL A 176 9.95 5.40 -21.95
N ARG A 177 10.40 6.24 -22.89
CA ARG A 177 11.37 5.91 -23.96
C ARG A 177 12.29 7.09 -24.29
N PRO A 178 13.51 6.86 -24.81
CA PRO A 178 14.21 5.58 -24.82
C PRO A 178 14.78 5.28 -23.43
N LEU A 179 14.66 4.02 -22.98
CA LEU A 179 15.32 3.54 -21.77
C LEU A 179 15.68 2.07 -21.95
N GLU A 180 16.97 1.78 -22.04
CA GLU A 180 17.49 0.41 -22.22
C GLU A 180 17.77 -0.26 -20.87
N PRO A 181 17.57 -1.59 -20.76
CA PRO A 181 17.94 -2.32 -19.57
C PRO A 181 19.46 -2.41 -19.39
N PRO A 182 19.96 -2.60 -18.16
CA PRO A 182 21.35 -2.97 -17.93
C PRO A 182 21.72 -4.27 -18.64
N ALA A 183 22.89 -4.30 -19.30
CA ALA A 183 23.30 -5.37 -20.22
C ALA A 183 23.37 -6.77 -19.57
N GLU A 184 23.67 -6.84 -18.28
CA GLU A 184 23.84 -8.09 -17.54
C GLU A 184 22.53 -8.73 -17.05
N ARG A 185 21.37 -8.05 -17.18
CA ARG A 185 20.10 -8.59 -16.68
C ARG A 185 19.43 -9.54 -17.67
N GLN A 186 19.03 -10.69 -17.14
CA GLN A 186 18.31 -11.70 -17.90
C GLN A 186 16.82 -11.41 -17.94
N GLU A 187 16.17 -11.71 -19.07
CA GLU A 187 14.72 -11.67 -19.16
C GLU A 187 14.09 -12.72 -18.23
N LEU A 188 12.98 -12.34 -17.59
CA LEU A 188 12.13 -13.23 -16.82
C LEU A 188 10.71 -13.27 -17.41
N PRO A 189 10.05 -14.44 -17.44
CA PRO A 189 8.67 -14.55 -17.84
C PRO A 189 7.74 -13.80 -16.86
N LEU A 190 6.70 -13.16 -17.39
CA LEU A 190 5.60 -12.66 -16.58
C LEU A 190 4.71 -13.81 -16.10
N GLY A 191 4.33 -13.76 -14.84
CA GLY A 191 3.38 -14.68 -14.21
C GLY A 191 1.93 -14.21 -14.42
N ASN A 192 1.05 -15.18 -14.62
CA ASN A 192 -0.40 -15.00 -14.64
C ASN A 192 -0.99 -15.25 -13.25
N ALA A 193 -2.27 -14.95 -13.05
CA ALA A 193 -2.93 -15.14 -11.77
C ALA A 193 -2.84 -16.58 -11.24
N ARG A 194 -2.90 -17.57 -12.14
CA ARG A 194 -2.76 -19.01 -11.82
C ARG A 194 -1.35 -19.43 -11.40
N ASP A 195 -0.34 -18.63 -11.73
CA ASP A 195 1.06 -18.91 -11.42
C ASP A 195 1.42 -18.45 -9.99
N VAL A 196 0.49 -17.78 -9.29
CA VAL A 196 0.69 -17.26 -7.93
C VAL A 196 0.30 -18.30 -6.89
N SER A 197 1.25 -18.66 -6.03
CA SER A 197 1.03 -19.51 -4.87
C SER A 197 0.81 -18.65 -3.62
N ILE A 198 -0.41 -18.69 -3.09
CA ILE A 198 -0.79 -18.03 -1.82
C ILE A 198 -0.19 -18.80 -0.65
N GLY A 199 0.32 -18.07 0.35
CA GLY A 199 1.00 -18.61 1.53
C GLY A 199 2.48 -18.96 1.30
N GLU A 200 2.97 -18.82 0.06
CA GLU A 200 4.37 -19.05 -0.28
C GLU A 200 5.17 -17.74 -0.33
N THR A 201 6.49 -17.88 -0.21
CA THR A 201 7.44 -16.77 -0.31
C THR A 201 7.61 -16.34 -1.77
N ALA A 202 7.77 -15.03 -1.97
CA ALA A 202 8.24 -14.40 -3.19
C ALA A 202 9.39 -13.44 -2.85
N THR A 203 10.21 -13.11 -3.83
CA THR A 203 11.37 -12.24 -3.66
C THR A 203 11.17 -10.92 -4.40
N CYS A 204 11.33 -9.81 -3.68
CA CYS A 204 11.38 -8.47 -4.26
C CYS A 204 12.78 -8.22 -4.83
N LEU A 205 12.86 -7.92 -6.13
CA LEU A 205 14.11 -7.61 -6.81
C LEU A 205 14.44 -6.12 -6.72
N THR A 206 15.48 -5.79 -5.98
CA THR A 206 16.01 -4.42 -5.89
C THR A 206 17.50 -4.44 -6.30
N PRO A 207 17.96 -3.61 -7.24
CA PRO A 207 19.37 -3.51 -7.61
C PRO A 207 20.19 -2.69 -6.62
N ARG A 208 19.58 -1.66 -6.02
CA ARG A 208 20.25 -0.75 -5.07
C ARG A 208 20.29 -1.25 -3.64
N THR A 209 19.35 -2.13 -3.28
CA THR A 209 19.32 -2.77 -1.97
C THR A 209 19.41 -4.27 -2.14
N GLU A 210 19.84 -4.99 -1.10
CA GLU A 210 19.75 -6.45 -1.11
C GLU A 210 18.29 -6.86 -1.37
N PRO A 211 18.04 -7.81 -2.29
CA PRO A 211 16.73 -8.43 -2.47
C PRO A 211 16.15 -8.87 -1.13
N PHE A 212 14.83 -8.87 -1.02
CA PHE A 212 14.19 -9.29 0.21
C PHE A 212 12.92 -10.06 -0.04
N ASP A 213 12.64 -10.96 0.89
CA ASP A 213 11.49 -11.84 0.79
C ASP A 213 10.22 -11.21 1.35
N VAL A 214 9.11 -11.58 0.71
CA VAL A 214 7.74 -11.25 1.09
C VAL A 214 6.90 -12.53 1.04
N GLU A 215 5.92 -12.63 1.91
CA GLU A 215 4.95 -13.73 1.92
C GLU A 215 3.68 -13.27 1.19
N ILE A 216 3.15 -14.10 0.29
CA ILE A 216 1.92 -13.82 -0.45
C ILE A 216 0.73 -14.16 0.44
N ALA A 217 0.03 -13.16 0.96
CA ALA A 217 -1.12 -13.37 1.84
C ALA A 217 -2.41 -13.73 1.09
N GLY A 218 -2.55 -13.28 -0.15
CA GLY A 218 -3.72 -13.52 -0.99
C GLY A 218 -4.07 -12.32 -1.86
N TRP A 219 -5.30 -12.27 -2.34
CA TRP A 219 -5.81 -11.21 -3.19
C TRP A 219 -6.77 -10.28 -2.46
N THR A 220 -6.86 -9.04 -2.94
CA THR A 220 -7.83 -8.04 -2.49
C THR A 220 -8.28 -7.17 -3.65
N MET A 221 -9.42 -6.48 -3.47
CA MET A 221 -9.95 -5.55 -4.46
C MET A 221 -9.79 -4.11 -3.95
N ARG A 222 -9.20 -3.24 -4.78
CA ARG A 222 -9.14 -1.80 -4.52
C ARG A 222 -9.51 -1.04 -5.78
N GLU A 223 -10.45 -0.11 -5.65
CA GLU A 223 -10.91 0.71 -6.78
C GLU A 223 -11.35 -0.12 -8.00
N GLY A 224 -12.02 -1.25 -7.75
CA GLY A 224 -12.46 -2.16 -8.82
C GLY A 224 -11.35 -2.97 -9.47
N ARG A 225 -10.13 -2.98 -8.91
CA ARG A 225 -8.97 -3.68 -9.48
C ARG A 225 -8.38 -4.70 -8.49
N PRO A 226 -7.93 -5.87 -8.96
CA PRO A 226 -7.31 -6.88 -8.12
C PRO A 226 -5.86 -6.51 -7.78
N TYR A 227 -5.49 -6.71 -6.52
CA TYR A 227 -4.13 -6.56 -6.02
C TYR A 227 -3.74 -7.80 -5.22
N LEU A 228 -2.48 -8.18 -5.32
CA LEU A 228 -1.86 -9.14 -4.42
C LEU A 228 -1.48 -8.44 -3.12
N VAL A 229 -1.81 -9.04 -1.98
CA VAL A 229 -1.41 -8.57 -0.65
C VAL A 229 -0.18 -9.34 -0.24
N VAL A 230 0.87 -8.62 0.13
CA VAL A 230 2.13 -9.22 0.60
C VAL A 230 2.49 -8.70 1.99
N SER A 231 3.09 -9.56 2.80
CA SER A 231 3.69 -9.18 4.08
C SER A 231 5.20 -9.34 4.06
N SER A 232 5.90 -8.39 4.70
CA SER A 232 7.35 -8.49 4.89
C SER A 232 7.75 -8.13 6.31
N PRO A 233 8.76 -8.81 6.90
CA PRO A 233 9.40 -8.33 8.12
C PRO A 233 10.20 -7.04 7.86
N ARG A 234 10.66 -6.83 6.62
CA ARG A 234 11.38 -5.62 6.20
C ARG A 234 10.38 -4.52 5.85
N LYS A 235 10.73 -3.28 6.18
CA LYS A 235 9.88 -2.13 5.89
C LYS A 235 9.79 -1.91 4.38
N ILE A 236 8.57 -1.97 3.84
CA ILE A 236 8.26 -1.53 2.48
C ILE A 236 8.02 -0.02 2.55
N THR A 237 8.84 0.76 1.84
CA THR A 237 8.85 2.23 1.94
C THR A 237 8.32 2.91 0.69
N ASN A 238 8.02 4.20 0.81
CA ASN A 238 7.79 5.05 -0.35
C ASN A 238 9.02 5.01 -1.28
N GLY A 239 8.79 5.06 -2.60
CA GLY A 239 9.82 4.90 -3.62
C GLY A 239 9.96 3.48 -4.17
N MET A 240 9.51 2.44 -3.45
CA MET A 240 9.52 1.05 -3.91
C MET A 240 8.39 0.71 -4.91
N SER A 241 7.60 1.70 -5.33
CA SER A 241 6.55 1.47 -6.33
C SER A 241 7.19 1.09 -7.66
N GLY A 242 6.91 -0.10 -8.15
CA GLY A 242 7.46 -0.71 -9.35
C GLY A 242 8.49 -1.80 -9.06
N VAL A 243 8.88 -2.04 -7.81
CA VAL A 243 9.80 -3.15 -7.49
C VAL A 243 9.20 -4.50 -7.95
N PRO A 244 9.90 -5.27 -8.80
CA PRO A 244 9.44 -6.58 -9.25
C PRO A 244 9.32 -7.57 -8.10
N VAL A 245 8.21 -8.30 -8.05
CA VAL A 245 7.97 -9.40 -7.12
C VAL A 245 8.01 -10.70 -7.91
N VAL A 246 8.96 -11.56 -7.57
CA VAL A 246 9.26 -12.79 -8.31
C VAL A 246 8.94 -14.00 -7.45
N GLN A 247 8.18 -14.94 -8.01
CA GLN A 247 7.87 -16.22 -7.40
C GLN A 247 8.07 -17.32 -8.45
N ASN A 248 8.73 -18.42 -8.07
CA ASN A 248 8.92 -19.57 -8.95
C ASN A 248 9.54 -19.21 -10.32
N GLY A 249 10.49 -18.26 -10.33
CA GLY A 249 11.18 -17.79 -11.55
C GLY A 249 10.35 -16.90 -12.47
N ARG A 250 9.16 -16.45 -12.05
CA ARG A 250 8.25 -15.57 -12.80
C ARG A 250 8.02 -14.26 -12.06
N ILE A 251 7.92 -13.16 -12.78
CA ILE A 251 7.49 -11.88 -12.20
C ILE A 251 5.96 -11.95 -12.04
N ILE A 252 5.48 -12.12 -10.81
CA ILE A 252 4.04 -12.22 -10.52
C ILE A 252 3.36 -10.85 -10.36
N GLY A 253 4.15 -9.81 -10.09
CA GLY A 253 3.65 -8.45 -10.02
C GLY A 253 4.70 -7.44 -9.64
N PHE A 254 4.25 -6.22 -9.39
CA PHE A 254 5.09 -5.08 -9.02
C PHE A 254 4.52 -4.39 -7.79
N LEU A 255 5.36 -4.08 -6.79
CA LEU A 255 4.91 -3.35 -5.60
C LEU A 255 4.28 -2.01 -6.04
N ALA A 256 3.08 -1.71 -5.58
CA ALA A 256 2.31 -0.55 -6.02
C ALA A 256 2.02 0.43 -4.89
N ALA A 257 1.71 -0.09 -3.72
CA ALA A 257 1.38 0.71 -2.56
C ALA A 257 1.76 -0.02 -1.27
N THR A 258 1.85 0.70 -0.17
CA THR A 258 2.06 0.15 1.16
C THR A 258 0.90 0.53 2.06
N TRP A 259 0.68 -0.23 3.13
CA TRP A 259 -0.25 0.18 4.16
C TRP A 259 0.34 1.37 4.94
N PRO A 260 -0.26 2.57 4.86
CA PRO A 260 0.37 3.81 5.32
C PRO A 260 0.55 3.88 6.84
N LEU A 261 -0.20 3.06 7.58
CA LEU A 261 -0.24 3.11 9.03
C LEU A 261 0.50 1.94 9.71
N SER A 262 1.26 1.12 8.97
CA SER A 262 2.02 0.01 9.58
C SER A 262 3.17 0.52 10.44
N ALA A 263 2.88 0.79 11.72
CA ALA A 263 3.87 1.27 12.68
C ALA A 263 4.87 0.18 13.10
N ARG A 264 4.52 -1.10 12.90
CA ARG A 264 5.33 -2.27 13.26
C ARG A 264 5.16 -3.38 12.22
N SER A 265 6.15 -4.29 12.20
CA SER A 265 6.10 -5.52 11.43
C SER A 265 4.91 -6.42 11.85
N PRO A 266 4.29 -7.17 10.91
CA PRO A 266 4.62 -7.23 9.48
C PRO A 266 4.20 -5.97 8.72
N TYR A 267 5.03 -5.54 7.77
CA TYR A 267 4.72 -4.46 6.84
C TYR A 267 3.94 -5.02 5.66
N ILE A 268 2.85 -4.34 5.30
CA ILE A 268 1.94 -4.80 4.24
C ILE A 268 2.17 -4.00 2.98
N GLY A 269 2.34 -4.71 1.86
CA GLY A 269 2.41 -4.18 0.51
C GLY A 269 1.21 -4.64 -0.32
N TYR A 270 0.87 -3.83 -1.31
CA TYR A 270 -0.01 -4.19 -2.40
C TYR A 270 0.82 -4.32 -3.66
N VAL A 271 0.58 -5.37 -4.42
CA VAL A 271 1.31 -5.72 -5.63
C VAL A 271 0.32 -5.71 -6.80
N SER A 272 0.61 -4.89 -7.80
CA SER A 272 -0.14 -4.88 -9.07
C SER A 272 0.22 -6.13 -9.88
N PRO A 273 -0.75 -6.88 -10.42
CA PRO A 273 -0.47 -8.11 -11.15
C PRO A 273 0.32 -7.85 -12.43
N ALA A 274 1.36 -8.64 -12.67
CA ALA A 274 2.31 -8.35 -13.76
C ALA A 274 1.65 -8.34 -15.15
N ALA A 275 0.76 -9.31 -15.39
CA ALA A 275 0.01 -9.40 -16.63
C ALA A 275 -0.87 -8.17 -16.89
N ALA A 276 -1.49 -7.61 -15.85
CA ALA A 276 -2.32 -6.40 -15.96
C ALA A 276 -1.46 -5.17 -16.30
N VAL A 277 -0.31 -5.01 -15.63
CA VAL A 277 0.62 -3.91 -15.90
C VAL A 277 1.13 -3.95 -17.34
N TYR A 278 1.51 -5.14 -17.84
CA TYR A 278 1.96 -5.28 -19.22
C TYR A 278 0.84 -5.04 -20.23
N ASN A 279 -0.34 -5.63 -20.02
CA ASN A 279 -1.42 -5.58 -20.99
C ASN A 279 -1.91 -4.16 -21.26
N GLU A 280 -1.95 -3.31 -20.23
CA GLU A 280 -2.40 -1.92 -20.35
C GLU A 280 -1.46 -1.08 -21.22
N LEU A 281 -0.16 -1.35 -21.17
CA LEU A 281 0.87 -0.58 -21.87
C LEU A 281 1.39 -1.29 -23.13
N ARG A 282 0.79 -2.42 -23.51
CA ARG A 282 1.31 -3.33 -24.54
C ARG A 282 1.58 -2.64 -25.87
N ASP A 283 0.68 -1.78 -26.31
CA ASP A 283 0.76 -1.13 -27.61
C ASP A 283 1.99 -0.21 -27.71
N HIS A 284 2.37 0.43 -26.59
CA HIS A 284 3.58 1.24 -26.47
C HIS A 284 4.86 0.42 -26.36
N LEU A 285 4.77 -0.82 -25.87
CA LEU A 285 5.91 -1.73 -25.70
C LEU A 285 6.22 -2.54 -26.96
N GLN A 286 5.25 -2.71 -27.85
CA GLN A 286 5.41 -3.46 -29.10
C GLN A 286 5.73 -2.58 -30.31
N ALA A 287 5.56 -1.26 -30.19
CA ALA A 287 5.95 -0.34 -31.24
C ALA A 287 7.47 -0.45 -31.50
N PRO A 288 7.91 -0.57 -32.78
CA PRO A 288 9.33 -0.58 -33.11
C PRO A 288 10.02 0.70 -32.60
N PRO A 289 11.32 0.62 -32.26
CA PRO A 289 12.09 1.78 -31.81
C PRO A 289 12.15 2.88 -32.87
#